data_AF-A0A846Z0K0-F1
#
_entry.id   AF-A0A846Z0K0-F1
#
_cell.length_a   1.000
_cell.length_b   1.000
_cell.length_c   1.000
_cell.angle_alpha   90.00
_cell.angle_beta   90.00
_cell.angle_gamma   90.00
#
_symmetry.space_group_name_H-M   'P 1'
#
loop_
_entity.id
_entity.type
_entity.pdbx_description
1 polymer ?
#
loop_
_entity_poly.entity_id
_entity_poly.type
_entity_poly.pdbx_seq_one_letter_code
_entity_poly.pdbx_strand_id
1 'polypeptide(L)'
;MIQERLSTFAGLPVRTFDGEPEGPLPDPGGVAWGIYHHVHDNGAWGAEVPENFDLFLRTVDTTQVTHLVIGYWGFDCEEFDPVERLLDAAGRFPNLRALFLGDIRDWDLHLSWINPEWLKQWRRYELDLSGSYIAVAE
;
A
#
# COMPACT_ATOMS: atom_id res chain seq x y z
N MET A 1 5.25 -15.19 -3.91
CA MET A 1 6.33 -14.22 -4.15
C MET A 1 5.92 -13.35 -5.34
N ILE A 2 5.28 -12.21 -5.03
CA ILE A 2 4.79 -11.24 -6.02
C ILE A 2 5.94 -10.26 -6.28
N GLN A 3 6.48 -10.27 -7.50
CA GLN A 3 7.64 -9.44 -7.84
C GLN A 3 7.25 -8.05 -8.37
N GLU A 4 6.05 -7.91 -8.93
CA GLU A 4 5.57 -6.69 -9.58
C GLU A 4 4.18 -6.33 -9.07
N ARG A 5 3.90 -5.02 -9.00
CA ARG A 5 2.55 -4.51 -8.69
C ARG A 5 1.55 -4.97 -9.75
N LEU A 6 0.28 -5.05 -9.39
CA LEU A 6 -0.79 -5.31 -10.35
C LEU A 6 -0.75 -4.29 -11.48
N SER A 7 -0.71 -4.77 -12.72
CA SER A 7 -0.85 -3.93 -13.92
C SER A 7 -2.31 -3.81 -14.36
N THR A 8 -3.15 -4.76 -13.97
CA THR A 8 -4.59 -4.76 -14.21
C THR A 8 -5.35 -5.30 -13.00
N PHE A 9 -6.54 -4.76 -12.74
CA PHE A 9 -7.42 -5.21 -11.66
C PHE A 9 -8.88 -5.16 -12.14
N ALA A 10 -9.57 -6.31 -12.04
CA ALA A 10 -10.95 -6.51 -12.50
C ALA A 10 -11.25 -5.96 -13.92
N GLY A 11 -10.28 -6.08 -14.83
CA GLY A 11 -10.42 -5.67 -16.23
C GLY A 11 -10.06 -4.21 -16.52
N LEU A 12 -9.68 -3.43 -15.52
CA LEU A 12 -9.15 -2.07 -15.71
C LEU A 12 -7.63 -2.02 -15.55
N PRO A 13 -6.93 -1.13 -16.27
CA PRO A 13 -5.52 -0.87 -16.03
C PRO A 13 -5.34 -0.22 -14.64
N VAL A 14 -4.31 -0.66 -13.91
CA VAL A 14 -3.96 -0.08 -12.62
C VAL A 14 -3.15 1.19 -12.83
N ARG A 15 -3.62 2.30 -12.28
CA ARG A 15 -2.91 3.57 -12.23
C ARG A 15 -2.32 3.74 -10.83
N THR A 16 -0.99 3.74 -10.76
CA THR A 16 -0.24 4.05 -9.54
C THR A 16 -0.53 5.48 -9.08
N PHE A 17 -0.83 5.61 -7.80
CA PHE A 17 -0.94 6.85 -7.05
C PHE A 17 -0.04 6.72 -5.82
N ASP A 18 1.17 7.26 -5.91
CA ASP A 18 2.21 7.21 -4.88
C ASP A 18 2.80 8.60 -4.63
N GLY A 19 2.00 9.65 -4.82
CA GLY A 19 2.40 11.04 -4.59
C GLY A 19 1.59 12.02 -5.42
N GLU A 20 2.08 13.26 -5.50
CA GLU A 20 1.48 14.30 -6.34
C GLU A 20 1.53 13.86 -7.82
N PRO A 21 0.39 13.89 -8.53
CA PRO A 21 0.34 13.42 -9.90
C PRO A 21 1.15 14.34 -10.83
N GLU A 22 2.08 13.74 -11.56
CA GLU A 22 2.79 14.42 -12.64
C GLU A 22 1.91 14.44 -13.91
N GLY A 23 1.19 15.54 -14.11
CA GLY A 23 0.38 15.77 -15.31
C GLY A 23 -1.11 15.46 -15.14
N PRO A 24 -1.87 15.38 -16.25
CA PRO A 24 -3.31 15.22 -16.19
C PRO A 24 -3.69 13.84 -15.64
N LEU A 25 -4.68 13.83 -14.74
CA LEU A 25 -5.25 12.59 -14.24
C LEU A 25 -6.10 11.90 -15.32
N PRO A 26 -6.07 10.55 -15.40
CA PRO A 26 -7.04 9.82 -16.19
C PRO A 26 -8.46 10.01 -15.64
N ASP A 27 -9.45 9.60 -16.42
CA ASP A 27 -10.83 9.47 -15.95
C ASP A 27 -10.85 8.63 -14.64
N PRO A 28 -11.31 9.20 -13.50
CA PRO A 28 -11.31 8.50 -12.22
C PRO A 28 -12.10 7.18 -12.22
N GLY A 29 -13.11 7.05 -13.10
CA GLY A 29 -13.88 5.82 -13.24
C GLY A 29 -13.31 4.83 -14.26
N GLY A 30 -12.37 5.27 -15.10
CA GLY A 30 -11.82 4.49 -16.21
C GLY A 30 -10.58 3.64 -15.87
N VAL A 31 -10.07 3.74 -14.64
CA VAL A 31 -8.88 3.02 -14.17
C VAL A 31 -9.11 2.39 -12.80
N ALA A 32 -8.30 1.39 -12.47
CA ALA A 32 -8.16 0.94 -11.08
C ALA A 32 -7.08 1.79 -10.38
N TRP A 33 -7.45 2.54 -9.36
CA TRP A 33 -6.49 3.35 -8.62
C TRP A 33 -5.71 2.47 -7.65
N GLY A 34 -4.39 2.47 -7.77
CA GLY A 34 -3.51 1.75 -6.84
C GLY A 34 -2.77 2.72 -5.94
N ILE A 35 -3.09 2.72 -4.66
CA ILE A 35 -2.44 3.57 -3.65
C ILE A 35 -1.25 2.82 -3.08
N TYR A 36 -0.05 3.37 -3.24
CA TYR A 36 1.19 2.74 -2.80
C TYR A 36 2.08 3.74 -2.05
N HIS A 37 3.06 3.23 -1.31
CA HIS A 37 4.15 4.05 -0.82
C HIS A 37 5.06 4.49 -1.99
N HIS A 38 5.66 5.67 -1.84
CA HIS A 38 6.66 6.22 -2.74
C HIS A 38 8.06 5.75 -2.33
N VAL A 39 8.86 5.35 -3.31
CA VAL A 39 10.31 5.20 -3.14
C VAL A 39 10.97 6.06 -4.21
N HIS A 40 11.79 7.01 -3.77
CA HIS A 40 12.54 7.87 -4.66
C HIS A 40 13.57 7.05 -5.45
N ASP A 41 14.01 7.56 -6.61
CA ASP A 41 15.02 6.91 -7.46
C ASP A 41 16.35 6.63 -6.72
N ASN A 42 16.65 7.41 -5.68
CA ASN A 42 17.82 7.22 -4.83
C ASN A 42 17.63 6.15 -3.73
N GLY A 43 16.49 5.46 -3.72
CA GLY A 43 16.13 4.45 -2.73
C GLY A 43 15.65 5.01 -1.39
N ALA A 44 15.49 6.33 -1.26
CA ALA A 44 14.94 6.93 -0.05
C ALA A 44 13.42 6.71 0.02
N TRP A 45 12.94 6.41 1.23
CA TRP A 45 11.52 6.32 1.53
C TRP A 45 10.87 7.70 1.37
N GLY A 46 9.76 7.75 0.63
CA GLY A 46 8.92 8.93 0.45
C GLY A 46 7.62 8.82 1.26
N ALA A 47 6.53 9.37 0.72
CA ALA A 47 5.20 9.28 1.33
C ALA A 47 4.70 7.83 1.40
N GLU A 48 4.10 7.44 2.51
CA GLU A 48 3.52 6.12 2.71
C GLU A 48 2.07 6.07 2.23
N VAL A 49 1.44 4.89 2.29
CA VAL A 49 0.04 4.72 1.90
C VAL A 49 -0.91 5.62 2.67
N PRO A 50 -0.78 5.85 3.99
CA PRO A 50 -1.67 6.76 4.72
C PRO A 50 -1.65 8.18 4.14
N GLU A 51 -0.47 8.76 3.90
CA GLU A 51 -0.37 10.11 3.34
C GLU A 51 -0.87 10.16 1.90
N ASN A 52 -0.53 9.15 1.09
CA ASN A 52 -0.98 9.06 -0.30
C ASN A 52 -2.48 8.81 -0.41
N PHE A 53 -3.09 8.11 0.54
CA PHE A 53 -4.54 7.94 0.62
C PHE A 53 -5.24 9.26 0.95
N ASP A 54 -4.76 9.99 1.97
CA ASP A 54 -5.31 11.30 2.30
C ASP A 54 -5.12 12.31 1.16
N LEU A 55 -3.99 12.24 0.43
CA LEU A 55 -3.76 13.03 -0.79
C LEU A 55 -4.72 12.63 -1.92
N PHE A 56 -4.87 11.34 -2.19
CA PHE A 56 -5.78 10.82 -3.20
C PHE A 56 -7.21 11.32 -2.97
N LEU A 57 -7.67 11.28 -1.73
CA LEU A 57 -8.95 11.81 -1.32
C LEU A 57 -9.12 13.30 -1.64
N ARG A 58 -8.06 14.11 -1.64
CA ARG A 58 -8.15 15.54 -1.98
C ARG A 58 -8.02 15.82 -3.47
N THR A 59 -7.35 14.92 -4.20
CA THR A 59 -6.89 15.19 -5.58
C THR A 59 -7.77 14.51 -6.64
N VAL A 60 -8.37 13.35 -6.33
CA VAL A 60 -9.19 12.58 -7.27
C VAL A 60 -10.67 12.71 -6.91
N ASP A 61 -11.54 12.84 -7.92
CA ASP A 61 -12.99 12.77 -7.71
C ASP A 61 -13.42 11.33 -7.36
N THR A 62 -13.33 11.03 -6.07
CA THR A 62 -13.70 9.74 -5.46
C THR A 62 -15.12 9.29 -5.75
N THR A 63 -16.02 10.23 -6.13
CA THR A 63 -17.40 9.86 -6.47
C THR A 63 -17.50 9.05 -7.75
N GLN A 64 -16.51 9.15 -8.64
CA GLN A 64 -16.45 8.41 -9.90
C GLN A 64 -15.58 7.14 -9.81
N VAL A 65 -14.80 6.98 -8.73
CA VAL A 65 -13.89 5.84 -8.55
C VAL A 65 -14.70 4.54 -8.39
N THR A 66 -14.36 3.55 -9.21
CA THR A 66 -15.03 2.24 -9.24
C THR A 66 -14.15 1.10 -8.73
N HIS A 67 -12.83 1.23 -8.83
CA HIS A 67 -11.85 0.20 -8.53
C HIS A 67 -10.69 0.79 -7.73
N LEU A 68 -10.37 0.17 -6.58
CA LEU A 68 -9.32 0.61 -5.69
C LEU A 68 -8.43 -0.55 -5.27
N VAL A 69 -7.11 -0.32 -5.27
CA VAL A 69 -6.08 -1.24 -4.81
C VAL A 69 -5.27 -0.52 -3.74
N ILE A 70 -5.07 -1.15 -2.59
CA ILE A 70 -4.20 -0.64 -1.53
C ILE A 70 -2.99 -1.56 -1.42
N GLY A 71 -1.80 -0.99 -1.64
CA GLY A 71 -0.53 -1.68 -1.49
C GLY A 71 -0.06 -1.71 -0.03
N TYR A 72 1.24 -1.93 0.18
CA TYR A 72 1.81 -2.02 1.52
C TYR A 72 1.65 -0.74 2.36
N TRP A 73 1.00 -0.85 3.53
CA TRP A 73 0.59 0.27 4.39
C TRP A 73 1.40 0.42 5.70
N GLY A 74 2.59 -0.19 5.77
CA GLY A 74 3.47 -0.08 6.92
C GLY A 74 3.47 -1.32 7.83
N PHE A 75 4.47 -1.38 8.72
CA PHE A 75 4.66 -2.50 9.66
C PHE A 75 3.89 -2.31 10.98
N ASP A 76 3.42 -1.10 11.23
CA ASP A 76 2.71 -0.73 12.45
C ASP A 76 1.21 -0.59 12.18
N CYS A 77 0.48 -1.68 12.39
CA CYS A 77 -0.97 -1.70 12.27
C CYS A 77 -1.67 -0.89 13.36
N GLU A 78 -0.99 -0.44 14.42
CA GLU A 78 -1.58 0.40 15.47
C GLU A 78 -1.70 1.87 15.01
N GLU A 79 -0.88 2.31 14.06
CA GLU A 79 -0.91 3.69 13.52
C GLU A 79 -1.83 3.83 12.29
N PHE A 80 -2.07 2.75 11.53
CA PHE A 80 -2.96 2.78 10.37
C PHE A 80 -3.63 1.43 10.08
N ASP A 81 -4.96 1.38 10.26
CA ASP A 81 -5.80 0.33 9.71
C ASP A 81 -6.41 0.78 8.37
N PRO A 82 -6.01 0.20 7.23
CA PRO A 82 -6.58 0.55 5.92
C PRO A 82 -8.09 0.29 5.86
N VAL A 83 -8.61 -0.69 6.61
CA VAL A 83 -10.03 -1.01 6.63
C VAL A 83 -10.81 0.06 7.37
N GLU A 84 -10.37 0.46 8.56
CA GLU A 84 -11.02 1.53 9.34
C GLU A 84 -11.03 2.85 8.55
N ARG A 85 -9.89 3.22 7.95
CA ARG A 85 -9.79 4.44 7.14
C ARG A 85 -10.68 4.41 5.90
N LEU A 86 -10.83 3.25 5.26
CA LEU A 86 -11.77 3.07 4.15
C LEU A 86 -13.23 3.16 4.61
N LEU A 87 -13.56 2.63 5.79
CA LEU A 87 -14.90 2.72 6.38
C LEU A 87 -15.26 4.17 6.70
N ASP A 88 -14.35 4.94 7.30
CA ASP A 88 -14.53 6.37 7.57
C ASP A 88 -14.73 7.18 6.29
N ALA A 89 -14.00 6.80 5.22
CA ALA A 89 -14.12 7.43 3.91
C ALA A 89 -15.24 6.85 3.05
N ALA A 90 -15.99 5.82 3.50
CA ALA A 90 -16.90 5.06 2.64
C ALA A 90 -17.95 5.92 1.94
N GLY A 91 -18.45 6.96 2.63
CA GLY A 91 -19.40 7.92 2.05
C GLY A 91 -18.89 8.69 0.84
N ARG A 92 -17.57 8.71 0.61
CA ARG A 92 -16.90 9.37 -0.52
C ARG A 92 -16.81 8.49 -1.77
N PHE A 93 -17.08 7.19 -1.64
CA PHE A 93 -16.91 6.18 -2.67
C PHE A 93 -18.23 5.51 -3.10
N PRO A 94 -19.27 6.28 -3.48
CA PRO A 94 -20.59 5.72 -3.82
C PRO A 94 -20.56 4.73 -5.00
N ASN A 95 -19.57 4.86 -5.89
CA ASN A 95 -19.43 4.04 -7.09
C ASN A 95 -18.38 2.92 -6.97
N LEU A 96 -17.75 2.72 -5.82
CA LEU A 96 -16.78 1.65 -5.63
C LEU A 96 -17.45 0.28 -5.78
N ARG A 97 -16.85 -0.60 -6.58
CA ARG A 97 -17.35 -1.95 -6.90
C ARG A 97 -16.31 -3.04 -6.65
N ALA A 98 -15.03 -2.71 -6.74
CA ALA A 98 -13.95 -3.64 -6.47
C ALA A 98 -12.88 -2.99 -5.59
N LEU A 99 -12.48 -3.71 -4.55
CA LEU A 99 -11.44 -3.32 -3.62
C LEU A 99 -10.45 -4.49 -3.49
N PHE A 100 -9.17 -4.21 -3.66
CA PHE A 100 -8.08 -5.14 -3.39
C PHE A 100 -7.20 -4.57 -2.28
N LEU A 101 -7.02 -5.32 -1.20
CA LEU A 101 -6.14 -4.94 -0.09
C LEU A 101 -4.94 -5.88 -0.09
N GLY A 102 -3.74 -5.32 -0.06
CA GLY A 102 -2.50 -6.07 0.11
C GLY A 102 -1.79 -6.41 -1.20
N ASP A 103 -1.76 -5.48 -2.16
CA ASP A 103 -0.82 -5.60 -3.30
C ASP A 103 0.60 -5.27 -2.83
N ILE A 104 1.18 -6.23 -2.10
CA ILE A 104 2.47 -6.12 -1.40
C ILE A 104 3.49 -6.94 -2.18
N ARG A 105 4.57 -6.30 -2.63
CA ARG A 105 5.67 -6.99 -3.30
C ARG A 105 6.55 -7.70 -2.29
N ASP A 106 7.23 -8.77 -2.68
CA ASP A 106 8.21 -9.42 -1.77
C ASP A 106 9.29 -8.46 -1.28
N TRP A 107 9.71 -7.54 -2.15
CA TRP A 107 10.72 -6.55 -1.80
C TRP A 107 10.25 -5.57 -0.73
N ASP A 108 8.94 -5.32 -0.64
CA ASP A 108 8.33 -4.50 0.42
C ASP A 108 8.40 -5.22 1.79
N LEU A 109 8.62 -6.54 1.79
CA LEU A 109 8.76 -7.41 2.97
C LEU A 109 10.19 -7.94 3.17
N HIS A 110 11.17 -7.51 2.37
CA HIS A 110 12.53 -8.02 2.47
C HIS A 110 13.26 -7.47 3.72
N LEU A 111 13.74 -8.39 4.57
CA LEU A 111 14.56 -8.13 5.75
C LEU A 111 15.87 -7.35 5.48
N SER A 112 16.24 -7.14 4.21
CA SER A 112 17.45 -6.40 3.82
C SER A 112 17.37 -4.89 4.09
N TRP A 113 16.19 -4.36 4.43
CA TRP A 113 15.97 -2.95 4.77
C TRP A 113 16.16 -2.64 6.26
N ILE A 114 16.50 -3.65 7.08
CA ILE A 114 16.80 -3.45 8.50
C ILE A 114 18.06 -2.58 8.63
N ASN A 115 17.89 -1.37 9.17
CA ASN A 115 19.00 -0.53 9.61
C ASN A 115 19.85 -1.32 10.62
N PRO A 116 21.20 -1.37 10.49
CA PRO A 116 22.07 -2.07 11.43
C PRO A 116 21.88 -1.64 12.90
N GLU A 117 21.40 -0.42 13.14
CA GLU A 117 21.09 0.07 14.48
C GLU A 117 19.84 -0.61 15.09
N TRP A 118 18.87 -1.03 14.27
CA TRP A 118 17.71 -1.80 14.71
C TRP A 118 18.09 -3.24 15.11
N LEU A 119 19.11 -3.83 14.49
CA LEU A 119 19.65 -5.14 14.88
C LEU A 119 20.19 -5.19 16.32
N LYS A 120 20.48 -4.05 16.95
CA LYS A 120 20.92 -3.99 18.35
C LYS A 120 19.78 -4.29 19.33
N GLN A 121 18.55 -3.94 18.97
CA GLN A 121 17.36 -4.18 19.80
C GLN A 121 16.87 -5.63 19.67
N TRP A 122 17.11 -6.24 18.50
CA TRP A 122 16.67 -7.60 18.16
C TRP A 122 17.64 -8.68 18.66
N ARG A 123 18.91 -8.32 18.94
CA ARG A 123 19.92 -9.23 19.53
C ARG A 123 19.58 -9.69 20.96
N ARG A 124 18.51 -9.17 21.56
CA ARG A 124 18.02 -9.57 22.89
C ARG A 124 17.11 -10.81 22.84
N TYR A 125 16.62 -11.20 21.66
CA TYR A 125 15.76 -12.36 21.47
C TYR A 125 16.37 -13.24 20.37
N GLU A 126 16.98 -14.36 20.77
CA GLU A 126 17.55 -15.33 19.83
C GLU A 126 16.45 -15.95 18.97
N LEU A 127 16.43 -15.61 17.67
CA LEU A 127 15.61 -16.29 16.67
C LEU A 127 16.52 -16.81 15.55
N ASP A 128 16.42 -18.10 15.32
CA ASP A 128 17.08 -18.85 14.24
C ASP A 128 16.48 -18.45 12.87
N LEU A 129 17.37 -18.22 11.90
CA LEU A 129 17.10 -17.63 10.58
C LEU A 129 16.71 -18.68 9.51
N SER A 130 16.16 -19.83 9.88
CA SER A 130 15.65 -20.78 8.89
C SER A 130 14.20 -20.43 8.51
N GLY A 131 14.04 -19.65 7.44
CA GLY A 131 12.76 -19.12 6.94
C GLY A 131 11.62 -20.13 6.77
N SER A 132 10.85 -20.34 7.83
CA SER A 132 9.52 -20.95 7.85
C SER A 132 8.84 -20.61 9.17
N TYR A 133 7.76 -19.82 9.15
CA TYR A 133 6.85 -19.69 10.30
C TYR A 133 5.41 -19.98 9.88
N ILE A 134 4.92 -21.14 10.30
CA ILE A 134 3.52 -21.38 10.67
C ILE A 134 3.46 -21.09 12.17
N ALA A 135 2.55 -20.22 12.62
CA ALA A 135 2.22 -20.09 14.04
C ALA A 135 0.80 -20.63 14.25
N VAL A 136 0.69 -21.70 15.05
CA VAL A 136 -0.56 -22.16 15.66
C VAL A 136 -0.62 -21.53 17.05
N ALA A 137 -1.71 -20.83 17.36
CA ALA A 137 -1.95 -20.24 18.67
C ALA A 137 -2.52 -21.31 19.63
N GLU A 138 -2.03 -21.32 20.88
CA GLU A 138 -2.79 -21.78 22.05
C GLU A 138 -3.56 -20.61 22.66
#